data_AF-A0A2E5JYK1-F1
#
_entry.id   AF-A0A2E5JYK1-F1
#
_cell.length_a   1.000
_cell.length_b   1.000
_cell.length_c   1.000
_cell.angle_alpha   90.00
_cell.angle_beta   90.00
_cell.angle_gamma   90.00
#
_symmetry.space_group_name_H-M   'P 1'
#
loop_
_entity.id
_entity.type
_entity.pdbx_description
1 polymer ?
#
loop_
_entity_poly.entity_id
_entity_poly.type
_entity_poly.pdbx_seq_one_letter_code
_entity_poly.pdbx_strand_id
1 'polypeptide(L)'
;MPFITISRQTGAGGHSFTRMLQGYLDMKWSLPESDWTVFDKNLVQTAMRERGLPERVAEYLSEKLVSEVSSLILELTGVRPSLWELNQLIFESLLHLAQIGRVILIGRGTNIVVRRLRNGLHIRLIGSL
;
A
#
# COMPACT_ATOMS: atom_id res chain seq x y z
N MET A 1 1.25 -4.01 16.29
CA MET A 1 1.29 -2.53 16.30
C MET A 1 0.16 -1.97 15.44
N PRO A 2 -0.36 -0.75 15.61
CA PRO A 2 -1.56 -0.31 14.87
C PRO A 2 -1.32 -0.24 13.35
N PHE A 3 -2.37 -0.48 12.56
CA PHE A 3 -2.37 -0.20 11.13
C PHE A 3 -3.68 0.48 10.73
N ILE A 4 -3.69 1.18 9.59
CA ILE A 4 -4.86 1.87 9.08
C ILE A 4 -5.13 1.36 7.67
N THR A 5 -6.38 1.15 7.31
CA THR A 5 -6.76 0.94 5.91
C THR A 5 -7.64 2.08 5.43
N ILE A 6 -7.40 2.61 4.24
CA ILE A 6 -8.22 3.67 3.64
C ILE A 6 -8.79 3.19 2.32
N SER A 7 -10.12 3.10 2.28
CA SER A 7 -10.88 3.00 1.03
C SER A 7 -11.50 4.36 0.69
N ARG A 8 -11.70 4.64 -0.60
CA ARG A 8 -12.19 5.94 -1.07
C ARG A 8 -13.13 5.81 -2.26
N GLN A 9 -14.15 6.66 -2.32
CA GLN A 9 -14.81 7.02 -3.58
C GLN A 9 -13.89 7.93 -4.40
N THR A 10 -13.98 7.84 -5.73
CA THR A 10 -13.29 8.77 -6.63
C THR A 10 -13.77 10.20 -6.34
N GLY A 11 -12.86 11.16 -6.31
CA GLY A 11 -13.19 12.56 -5.99
C GLY A 11 -13.28 12.90 -4.50
N ALA A 12 -13.31 11.92 -3.59
CA ALA A 12 -13.46 12.15 -2.15
C ALA A 12 -12.15 12.60 -1.43
N GLY A 13 -11.19 13.19 -2.14
CA GLY A 13 -9.97 13.74 -1.53
C GLY A 13 -9.00 12.70 -0.91
N GLY A 14 -9.06 11.43 -1.31
CA GLY A 14 -8.35 10.34 -0.62
C GLY A 14 -6.82 10.49 -0.52
N HIS A 15 -6.17 11.04 -1.54
CA HIS A 15 -4.72 11.30 -1.51
C HIS A 15 -4.36 12.41 -0.51
N SER A 16 -5.08 13.54 -0.55
CA SER A 16 -4.86 14.65 0.37
C SER A 16 -5.09 14.23 1.82
N PHE A 17 -6.18 13.51 2.09
CA PHE A 17 -6.47 12.97 3.41
C PHE A 17 -5.35 12.06 3.91
N THR A 18 -4.88 11.13 3.07
CA THR A 18 -3.79 10.20 3.43
C THR A 18 -2.52 10.95 3.82
N ARG A 19 -2.11 11.94 3.02
CA ARG A 19 -0.89 12.70 3.27
C ARG A 19 -0.97 13.49 4.58
N MET A 20 -2.11 14.14 4.83
CA MET A 20 -2.34 14.85 6.09
C MET A 20 -2.34 13.90 7.28
N LEU A 21 -2.96 12.72 7.13
CA LEU A 21 -2.97 11.71 8.16
C LEU A 21 -1.56 11.19 8.46
N GLN A 22 -0.77 10.84 7.44
CA GLN A 22 0.61 10.42 7.62
C GLN A 22 1.42 11.46 8.39
N GLY A 23 1.43 12.72 7.94
CA GLY A 23 2.15 13.80 8.64
C GLY A 23 1.67 14.02 10.07
N TYR A 24 0.36 13.91 10.33
CA TYR A 24 -0.18 13.96 11.69
C TYR A 24 0.32 12.80 12.56
N LEU A 25 0.32 11.59 12.02
CA LEU A 25 0.77 10.39 12.74
C LEU A 25 2.27 10.45 13.02
N ASP A 26 3.07 10.86 12.04
CA ASP A 26 4.52 11.01 12.19
C ASP A 26 4.84 12.05 13.26
N MET A 27 4.15 13.20 13.27
CA MET A 27 4.30 14.23 14.31
C MET A 27 3.87 13.75 15.70
N LYS A 28 2.79 12.96 15.79
CA LYS A 28 2.26 12.50 17.08
C LYS A 28 3.01 11.31 17.67
N TRP A 29 3.61 10.48 16.83
CA TRP A 29 4.29 9.26 17.23
C TRP A 29 5.79 9.26 16.90
N SER A 30 6.40 10.46 16.73
CA SER A 30 7.81 10.64 16.38
C SER A 30 8.74 9.90 17.35
N LEU A 31 9.11 8.68 16.98
CA LEU A 31 10.18 7.91 17.60
C LEU A 31 11.29 7.76 16.56
N PRO A 32 12.58 7.72 16.97
CA PRO A 32 13.72 7.80 16.05
C PRO A 32 13.80 6.75 14.93
N GLU A 33 12.99 5.68 14.99
CA GLU A 33 13.04 4.54 14.07
C GLU A 33 11.68 4.19 13.43
N SER A 34 10.70 5.11 13.39
CA SER A 34 9.32 4.67 13.12
C SER A 34 8.37 5.71 12.52
N ASP A 35 8.64 6.05 11.27
CA ASP A 35 7.71 6.76 10.41
C ASP A 35 6.57 5.84 9.94
N TRP A 36 5.39 6.41 9.76
CA TRP A 36 4.28 5.70 9.16
C TRP A 36 4.49 5.54 7.67
N THR A 37 4.41 4.30 7.20
CA THR A 37 4.55 3.98 5.77
C THR A 37 3.19 3.98 5.08
N VAL A 38 3.10 4.57 3.89
CA VAL A 38 1.90 4.50 3.05
C VAL A 38 2.10 3.47 1.95
N PHE A 39 1.15 2.57 1.78
CA PHE A 39 1.16 1.58 0.70
C PHE A 39 -0.15 1.62 -0.09
N ASP A 40 -0.10 1.95 -1.38
CA ASP A 40 -1.27 1.96 -2.27
C ASP A 40 -1.24 0.74 -3.21
N LYS A 41 -2.12 -0.23 -2.93
CA LYS A 41 -2.28 -1.44 -3.74
C LYS A 41 -2.67 -1.13 -5.19
N ASN A 42 -3.51 -0.11 -5.42
CA ASN A 42 -3.96 0.20 -6.78
C ASN A 42 -2.79 0.72 -7.61
N LEU A 43 -1.92 1.54 -6.98
CA LEU A 43 -0.72 2.09 -7.61
C LEU A 43 0.24 0.98 -8.05
N VAL A 44 0.52 0.02 -7.15
CA VAL A 44 1.32 -1.18 -7.45
C VAL A 44 0.72 -1.95 -8.62
N GLN A 45 -0.58 -2.21 -8.57
CA GLN A 45 -1.26 -2.96 -9.63
C GLN A 45 -1.31 -2.23 -10.98
N THR A 46 -1.34 -0.90 -10.99
CA THR A 46 -1.31 -0.10 -12.22
C THR A 46 0.10 -0.09 -12.83
N ALA A 47 1.13 0.20 -12.04
CA ALA A 47 2.52 0.16 -12.51
C ALA A 47 2.96 -1.21 -13.04
N MET A 48 2.42 -2.30 -12.51
CA MET A 48 2.73 -3.63 -13.01
C MET A 48 1.98 -3.99 -14.31
N ARG A 49 0.86 -3.31 -14.61
CA ARG A 49 0.11 -3.50 -15.86
C ARG A 49 0.66 -2.64 -16.99
N GLU A 50 1.03 -1.41 -16.70
CA GLU A 50 1.58 -0.47 -17.66
C GLU A 50 3.09 -0.72 -17.77
N ARG A 51 3.57 -1.15 -18.95
CA ARG A 51 5.00 -1.36 -19.19
C ARG A 51 5.73 -0.01 -19.09
N GLY A 52 6.20 0.34 -17.91
CA GLY A 52 6.84 1.60 -17.59
C GLY A 52 6.15 2.23 -16.39
N LEU A 53 6.89 2.43 -15.31
CA LEU A 53 6.43 3.14 -14.11
C LEU A 53 5.92 4.53 -14.55
N PRO A 54 4.62 4.83 -14.44
CA PRO A 54 4.19 6.23 -14.53
C PRO A 54 4.95 6.99 -13.44
N GLU A 55 5.54 8.15 -13.74
CA GLU A 55 6.36 8.94 -12.79
C GLU A 55 5.68 9.16 -11.43
N ARG A 56 4.33 9.16 -11.41
CA ARG A 56 3.52 9.28 -10.20
C ARG A 56 3.51 8.05 -9.29
N VAL A 57 3.90 6.89 -9.80
CA VAL A 57 4.02 5.62 -9.05
C VAL A 57 5.37 5.53 -8.33
N ALA A 58 6.43 6.07 -8.95
CA ALA A 58 7.76 6.17 -8.39
C ALA A 58 7.83 7.02 -7.11
N GLU A 59 6.93 7.99 -6.95
CA GLU A 59 6.88 8.86 -5.77
C GLU A 59 6.37 8.16 -4.48
N TYR A 60 5.66 7.03 -4.58
CA TYR A 60 4.98 6.38 -3.44
C TYR A 60 5.41 4.95 -3.17
N LEU A 61 5.92 4.26 -4.18
CA LEU A 61 6.67 3.04 -3.99
C LEU A 61 8.12 3.45 -4.04
N SER A 62 8.91 3.22 -2.99
CA SER A 62 10.36 3.30 -3.17
C SER A 62 10.68 2.41 -4.38
N GLU A 63 11.09 3.01 -5.51
CA GLU A 63 11.29 2.30 -6.78
C GLU A 63 12.14 1.05 -6.58
N LYS A 64 13.04 1.14 -5.60
CA LYS A 64 13.88 0.09 -5.07
C LYS A 64 13.12 -1.20 -4.68
N LEU A 65 12.08 -1.14 -3.84
CA LEU A 65 11.36 -2.32 -3.35
C LEU A 65 10.63 -3.11 -4.44
N VAL A 66 10.01 -2.42 -5.40
CA VAL A 66 9.25 -3.09 -6.48
C VAL A 66 10.18 -3.58 -7.58
N SER A 67 11.21 -2.79 -7.91
CA SER A 67 12.27 -3.16 -8.84
C SER A 67 13.02 -4.39 -8.33
N GLU A 68 13.46 -4.38 -7.07
CA GLU A 68 14.20 -5.49 -6.45
C GLU A 68 13.36 -6.76 -6.36
N VAL A 69 12.10 -6.69 -5.94
CA VAL A 69 11.25 -7.89 -5.85
C VAL A 69 10.94 -8.45 -7.24
N SER A 70 10.67 -7.59 -8.23
CA SER A 70 10.37 -8.04 -9.59
C SER A 70 11.60 -8.56 -10.31
N SER A 71 12.78 -7.95 -10.09
CA SER A 71 14.04 -8.38 -10.66
C SER A 71 14.51 -9.69 -10.05
N LEU A 72 14.39 -9.85 -8.72
CA LEU A 72 14.71 -11.10 -8.03
C LEU A 72 13.84 -12.26 -8.51
N ILE A 73 12.52 -12.06 -8.68
CA ILE A 73 11.63 -13.12 -9.19
C ILE A 73 11.96 -13.47 -10.64
N LEU A 74 12.29 -12.48 -11.48
CA LEU A 74 12.68 -12.69 -12.87
C LEU A 74 14.02 -13.45 -12.98
N GLU A 75 15.02 -13.06 -12.19
CA GLU A 75 16.34 -13.73 -12.15
C GLU A 75 16.25 -15.16 -11.61
N LEU A 76 15.38 -15.41 -10.61
CA LEU A 76 15.27 -16.71 -9.98
C LEU A 76 14.43 -17.72 -10.76
N THR A 77 13.42 -17.27 -11.51
CA THR A 77 12.41 -18.18 -12.08
C THR A 77 12.33 -18.17 -13.61
N GLY A 78 12.84 -17.13 -14.28
CA GLY A 78 12.73 -16.97 -15.74
C GLY A 78 11.28 -16.84 -16.26
N VAL A 79 10.28 -16.77 -15.38
CA VAL A 79 8.86 -16.76 -15.72
C VAL A 79 8.22 -15.47 -15.22
N ARG A 80 7.42 -14.82 -16.07
CA ARG A 80 6.57 -13.71 -15.62
C ARG A 80 5.43 -14.28 -14.78
N PRO A 81 5.29 -13.91 -13.49
CA PRO A 81 4.21 -14.41 -12.68
C PRO A 81 2.85 -14.03 -13.28
N SER A 82 1.90 -14.95 -13.18
CA SER A 82 0.51 -14.72 -13.58
C SER A 82 -0.13 -13.62 -12.72
N LEU A 83 -1.20 -13.02 -13.24
CA LEU A 83 -1.97 -12.01 -12.49
C LEU A 83 -2.49 -12.55 -11.13
N TRP A 84 -2.68 -13.87 -11.02
CA TRP A 84 -3.08 -14.54 -9.79
C TRP A 84 -1.93 -14.57 -8.77
N GLU A 85 -0.75 -15.05 -9.17
CA GLU A 85 0.44 -15.13 -8.29
C GLU A 85 0.84 -13.73 -7.80
N LEU A 86 0.75 -12.72 -8.66
CA LEU A 86 0.97 -11.33 -8.29
C LEU A 86 -0.01 -10.83 -7.23
N ASN A 87 -1.30 -11.17 -7.35
CA ASN A 87 -2.28 -10.79 -6.35
C ASN A 87 -2.01 -11.49 -5.02
N GLN A 88 -1.57 -12.75 -5.04
CA GLN A 88 -1.18 -13.48 -3.82
C GLN A 88 0.00 -12.79 -3.14
N LEU A 89 1.04 -12.45 -3.88
CA LEU A 89 2.20 -11.75 -3.34
C LEU A 89 1.81 -10.40 -2.71
N ILE A 90 0.95 -9.63 -3.38
CA ILE A 90 0.45 -8.36 -2.83
C ILE A 90 -0.34 -8.60 -1.53
N PHE A 91 -1.15 -9.66 -1.45
CA PHE A 91 -1.95 -9.95 -0.24
C PHE A 91 -1.07 -10.36 0.94
N GLU A 92 -0.07 -11.21 0.70
CA GLU A 92 0.92 -11.58 1.72
C GLU A 92 1.71 -10.35 2.20
N SER A 93 2.15 -9.48 1.28
CA SER A 93 2.81 -8.22 1.64
C SER A 93 1.92 -7.30 2.48
N LEU A 94 0.63 -7.18 2.14
CA LEU A 94 -0.31 -6.37 2.94
C LEU A 94 -0.49 -6.94 4.36
N LEU A 95 -0.60 -8.27 4.50
CA LEU A 95 -0.68 -8.93 5.80
C LEU A 95 0.58 -8.69 6.62
N HIS A 96 1.75 -8.88 6.02
CA HIS A 96 3.03 -8.68 6.68
C HIS A 96 3.23 -7.23 7.15
N LEU A 97 2.96 -6.26 6.27
CA LEU A 97 3.01 -4.83 6.62
C LEU A 97 2.04 -4.49 7.76
N ALA A 98 0.82 -5.04 7.75
CA ALA A 98 -0.15 -4.79 8.82
C ALA A 98 0.23 -5.46 10.16
N GLN A 99 0.96 -6.57 10.13
CA GLN A 99 1.49 -7.22 11.34
C GLN A 99 2.64 -6.42 11.96
N ILE A 100 3.57 -5.93 11.12
CA ILE A 100 4.62 -4.98 11.54
C ILE A 100 3.98 -3.72 12.13
N GLY A 101 2.93 -3.22 11.46
CA GLY A 101 2.17 -2.03 11.83
C GLY A 101 2.88 -0.73 11.46
N ARG A 102 2.36 0.41 11.94
CA ARG A 102 2.72 1.76 11.49
C ARG A 102 2.61 1.91 9.97
N VAL A 103 1.54 1.34 9.42
CA VAL A 103 1.28 1.37 7.98
C VAL A 103 -0.14 1.87 7.68
N ILE A 104 -0.26 2.64 6.62
CA ILE A 104 -1.51 3.09 6.01
C ILE A 104 -1.68 2.34 4.67
N LEU A 105 -2.62 1.41 4.63
CA LEU A 105 -2.92 0.56 3.48
C LEU A 105 -4.09 1.11 2.67
N ILE A 106 -3.82 1.45 1.42
CA ILE A 106 -4.78 2.12 0.55
C ILE A 106 -5.19 1.20 -0.58
N GLY A 107 -6.48 1.23 -0.89
CA GLY A 107 -7.01 0.61 -2.10
C GLY A 107 -8.15 -0.35 -1.84
N ARG A 108 -8.64 -0.96 -2.92
CA ARG A 108 -9.83 -1.81 -2.85
C ARG A 108 -9.48 -3.19 -2.27
N GLY A 109 -10.23 -3.57 -1.24
CA GLY A 109 -10.12 -4.88 -0.60
C GLY A 109 -8.95 -5.03 0.39
N THR A 110 -8.15 -3.99 0.65
CA THR A 110 -7.09 -4.05 1.67
C THR A 110 -7.67 -4.37 3.04
N ASN A 111 -8.81 -3.77 3.39
CA ASN A 111 -9.56 -4.04 4.62
C ASN A 111 -10.06 -5.49 4.73
N ILE A 112 -10.35 -6.16 3.61
CA ILE A 112 -10.78 -7.57 3.61
C ILE A 112 -9.58 -8.48 3.88
N VAL A 113 -8.46 -8.21 3.22
CA VAL A 113 -7.21 -8.98 3.36
C VAL A 113 -6.76 -9.00 4.81
N VAL A 114 -6.74 -7.84 5.48
CA VAL A 114 -6.23 -7.70 6.85
C VAL A 114 -7.31 -7.82 7.93
N ARG A 115 -8.56 -8.18 7.58
CA ARG A 115 -9.73 -8.15 8.50
C ARG A 115 -9.58 -8.99 9.77
N ARG A 116 -8.71 -10.00 9.75
CA ARG A 116 -8.48 -10.92 10.88
C ARG A 116 -7.52 -10.32 11.93
N LEU A 117 -6.83 -9.24 11.59
CA LEU A 117 -5.92 -8.54 12.51
C LEU A 117 -6.73 -7.55 13.37
N ARG A 118 -6.55 -7.60 14.68
CA ARG A 118 -7.38 -6.86 15.66
C ARG A 118 -6.97 -5.40 15.87
N ASN A 119 -5.80 -5.02 15.37
CA ASN A 119 -5.10 -3.77 15.58
C ASN A 119 -5.29 -2.77 14.42
N GLY A 120 -6.36 -2.94 13.65
CA GLY A 120 -6.66 -2.17 12.44
C GLY A 120 -7.73 -1.10 12.65
N LEU A 121 -7.51 0.09 12.12
CA LEU A 121 -8.55 1.09 11.90
C LEU A 121 -8.94 1.12 10.42
N HIS A 122 -10.22 0.88 10.11
CA HIS A 122 -10.71 0.86 8.74
C HIS A 122 -11.51 2.12 8.42
N ILE A 123 -11.02 2.93 7.50
CA ILE A 123 -11.61 4.21 7.10
C ILE A 123 -12.15 4.09 5.67
N ARG A 124 -13.37 4.61 5.46
CA ARG A 124 -13.95 4.79 4.13
C ARG A 124 -14.28 6.26 3.90
N LEU A 125 -13.63 6.86 2.90
CA LEU A 125 -13.89 8.22 2.48
C LEU A 125 -14.98 8.24 1.41
N ILE A 126 -16.01 9.04 1.68
CA ILE A 126 -17.12 9.32 0.78
C ILE A 126 -17.23 10.84 0.62
N GLY A 127 -17.66 11.29 -0.55
CA GLY A 127 -17.87 12.72 -0.84
C GLY A 127 -19.25 12.92 -1.46
N SER A 128 -19.91 14.01 -1.10
CA SER A 128 -21.10 14.49 -1.82
C SER A 128 -20.67 15.22 -3.10
N LEU A 129 -21.53 15.17 -4.11
CA LEU A 129 -21.42 15.97 -5.33
C LEU A 129 -21.89 17.41 -5.08
#